data_AF-A0A504KN21-F1
#
_entry.id   AF-A0A504KN21-F1
#
_cell.length_a   1.000
_cell.length_b   1.000
_cell.length_c   1.000
_cell.angle_alpha   90.00
_cell.angle_beta   90.00
_cell.angle_gamma   90.00
#
_symmetry.space_group_name_H-M   'P 1'
#
loop_
_entity.id
_entity.type
_entity.pdbx_description
1 polymer ?
#
loop_
_entity_poly.entity_id
_entity_poly.type
_entity_poly.pdbx_seq_one_letter_code
_entity_poly.pdbx_strand_id
1 'polypeptide(L)'
;MAVIARHRGEILDLALRQTATDPTFRRLYNHGNLQFTYCLWGLMPGSLGDEESPFNECSHAYFAAAKALLTYMATMPSAERGAKALISDIDAEMVRSGASWILCQYSGEAFSTGAVVEPRWRDIFFHLPSLAVILGTVAALGAAAWSIIGAPRSRTA
;
A
#
# COMPACT_ATOMS: atom_id res chain seq x y z
N MET A 1 8.41 6.38 5.12
CA MET A 1 7.25 5.45 5.13
C MET A 1 7.60 3.96 5.15
N ALA A 2 8.84 3.55 4.87
CA ALA A 2 9.23 2.13 4.84
C ALA A 2 8.94 1.34 6.13
N VAL A 3 9.06 1.96 7.32
CA VAL A 3 8.69 1.30 8.59
C VAL A 3 7.18 1.06 8.67
N ILE A 4 6.37 2.09 8.39
CA ILE A 4 4.90 1.96 8.32
C ILE A 4 4.49 0.86 7.35
N ALA A 5 5.24 0.68 6.25
CA ALA A 5 4.95 -0.35 5.28
C ALA A 5 5.07 -1.78 5.84
N ARG A 6 6.09 -2.04 6.66
CA ARG A 6 6.25 -3.33 7.35
C ARG A 6 5.14 -3.59 8.37
N HIS A 7 4.66 -2.53 9.03
CA HIS A 7 3.62 -2.59 10.05
C HIS A 7 2.19 -2.48 9.52
N ARG A 8 2.00 -2.26 8.20
CA ARG A 8 0.65 -2.05 7.63
C ARG A 8 -0.30 -3.19 7.94
N GLY A 9 0.18 -4.44 7.91
CA GLY A 9 -0.63 -5.61 8.27
C GLY A 9 -1.16 -5.52 9.69
N GLU A 10 -0.29 -5.25 10.66
CA GLU A 10 -0.65 -5.12 12.08
C GLU A 10 -1.61 -3.97 12.35
N ILE A 11 -1.44 -2.84 11.64
CA ILE A 11 -2.36 -1.69 11.70
C ILE A 11 -3.75 -2.11 11.23
N LEU A 12 -3.84 -2.80 10.08
CA LEU A 12 -5.13 -3.21 9.53
C LEU A 12 -5.77 -4.32 10.39
N ASP A 13 -5.00 -5.26 10.91
CA ASP A 13 -5.49 -6.27 11.83
C ASP A 13 -6.05 -5.65 13.11
N LEU A 14 -5.40 -4.61 13.64
CA LEU A 14 -5.93 -3.84 14.77
C LEU A 14 -7.24 -3.13 14.42
N ALA A 15 -7.31 -2.53 13.23
CA ALA A 15 -8.51 -1.86 12.74
C ALA A 15 -9.68 -2.84 12.54
N LEU A 16 -9.42 -4.03 12.00
CA LEU A 16 -10.43 -5.07 11.75
C LEU A 16 -11.10 -5.59 13.04
N ARG A 17 -10.43 -5.47 14.19
CA ARG A 17 -10.99 -5.86 15.49
C ARG A 17 -11.93 -4.82 16.09
N GLN A 18 -12.04 -3.62 15.51
CA GLN A 18 -12.85 -2.55 16.06
C GLN A 18 -14.32 -2.68 15.63
N THR A 19 -15.21 -2.85 16.62
CA THR A 19 -16.66 -2.93 16.39
C THR A 19 -17.37 -1.59 16.57
N ALA A 20 -16.89 -0.75 17.49
CA ALA A 20 -17.39 0.61 17.69
C ALA A 20 -16.57 1.60 16.85
N THR A 21 -17.09 1.98 15.68
CA THR A 21 -16.40 2.89 14.74
C THR A 21 -17.24 4.11 14.36
N ASP A 22 -16.59 5.26 14.20
CA ASP A 22 -17.22 6.52 13.78
C ASP A 22 -16.94 6.82 12.29
N PRO A 23 -17.51 7.90 11.72
CA PRO A 23 -17.28 8.26 10.32
C PRO A 23 -15.83 8.58 9.96
N THR A 24 -15.02 9.09 10.89
CA THR A 24 -13.61 9.41 10.66
C THR A 24 -12.79 8.15 10.48
N PHE A 25 -12.95 7.18 11.41
CA PHE A 25 -12.34 5.86 11.28
C PHE A 25 -12.68 5.21 9.95
N ARG A 26 -13.97 5.16 9.61
CA ARG A 26 -14.47 4.53 8.38
C ARG A 26 -13.93 5.22 7.13
N ARG A 27 -13.83 6.56 7.14
CA ARG A 27 -13.24 7.31 6.01
C ARG A 27 -11.77 6.98 5.83
N LEU A 28 -10.97 7.00 6.90
CA LEU A 28 -9.54 6.67 6.83
C LEU A 28 -9.31 5.24 6.36
N TYR A 29 -10.02 4.28 6.96
CA TYR A 29 -9.92 2.86 6.60
C TYR A 29 -10.33 2.60 5.14
N ASN A 30 -11.48 3.13 4.71
CA ASN A 30 -11.98 2.92 3.35
C ASN A 30 -11.12 3.64 2.30
N HIS A 31 -10.73 4.88 2.57
CA HIS A 31 -9.86 5.63 1.66
C HIS A 31 -8.49 4.95 1.52
N GLY A 32 -7.88 4.50 2.61
CA GLY A 32 -6.61 3.77 2.56
C GLY A 32 -6.68 2.48 1.74
N ASN A 33 -7.78 1.73 1.84
CA ASN A 33 -8.00 0.52 1.03
C ASN A 33 -8.26 0.84 -0.45
N LEU A 34 -8.99 1.92 -0.73
CA LEU A 34 -9.22 2.39 -2.09
C LEU A 34 -7.90 2.86 -2.73
N GLN A 35 -7.13 3.69 -2.02
CA GLN A 35 -5.81 4.14 -2.47
C GLN A 35 -4.88 2.96 -2.73
N PHE A 36 -4.83 1.97 -1.82
CA PHE A 36 -4.04 0.75 -1.99
C PHE A 36 -4.40 -0.03 -3.27
N THR A 37 -5.68 -0.07 -3.61
CA THR A 37 -6.18 -0.72 -4.83
C THR A 37 -5.73 0.04 -6.09
N TYR A 38 -5.86 1.37 -6.09
CA TYR A 38 -5.37 2.22 -7.19
C TYR A 38 -3.85 2.11 -7.38
N CYS A 39 -3.12 1.82 -6.30
CA CYS A 39 -1.68 1.59 -6.31
C CYS A 39 -1.30 0.13 -6.61
N LEU A 40 -2.18 -0.61 -7.29
CA LEU A 40 -1.97 -2.02 -7.68
C LEU A 40 -1.58 -2.92 -6.51
N TRP A 41 -2.23 -2.74 -5.36
CA TRP A 41 -2.02 -3.54 -4.14
C TRP A 41 -0.55 -3.54 -3.65
N GLY A 42 0.22 -2.51 -3.99
CA GLY A 42 1.64 -2.42 -3.63
C GLY A 42 2.51 -3.49 -4.32
N LEU A 43 2.04 -4.09 -5.42
CA LEU A 43 2.78 -5.12 -6.15
C LEU A 43 3.91 -4.54 -7.02
N MET A 44 3.90 -3.23 -7.26
CA MET A 44 4.87 -2.60 -8.14
C MET A 44 6.25 -2.46 -7.47
N PRO A 45 7.33 -2.87 -8.16
CA PRO A 45 8.67 -2.83 -7.59
C PRO A 45 9.12 -1.40 -7.36
N GLY A 46 9.94 -1.21 -6.31
CA GLY A 46 10.52 0.09 -6.00
C GLY A 46 9.52 1.14 -5.51
N SER A 47 8.24 0.82 -5.32
CA SER A 47 7.19 1.81 -5.03
C SER A 47 7.35 2.59 -3.70
N LEU A 48 8.39 2.32 -2.92
CA LEU A 48 8.74 3.03 -1.69
C LEU A 48 10.20 3.46 -1.64
N GLY A 49 11.11 2.61 -2.12
CA GLY A 49 12.55 2.83 -2.01
C GLY A 49 13.15 3.51 -3.23
N ASP A 50 12.42 3.58 -4.34
CA ASP A 50 12.83 4.21 -5.59
C ASP A 50 11.99 5.47 -5.82
N GLU A 51 12.61 6.64 -5.69
CA GLU A 51 11.95 7.95 -5.86
C GLU A 51 11.51 8.21 -7.30
N GLU A 52 12.14 7.53 -8.28
CA GLU A 52 11.77 7.62 -9.69
C GLU A 52 10.59 6.69 -10.03
N SER A 53 10.22 5.78 -9.12
CA SER A 53 9.10 4.88 -9.34
C SER A 53 7.81 5.67 -9.60
N PRO A 54 7.07 5.36 -10.69
CA PRO A 54 5.76 5.94 -10.96
C PRO A 54 4.71 5.69 -9.87
N PHE A 55 5.01 4.75 -8.97
CA PHE A 55 4.14 4.34 -7.87
C PHE A 55 4.60 4.87 -6.51
N ASN A 56 5.65 5.71 -6.48
CA ASN A 56 6.21 6.21 -5.21
C ASN A 56 5.19 7.05 -4.44
N GLU A 57 4.73 8.15 -5.05
CA GLU A 57 3.78 9.08 -4.42
C GLU A 57 2.47 8.39 -4.00
N CYS A 58 1.90 7.58 -4.90
CA CYS A 58 0.65 6.88 -4.63
C CYS A 58 0.83 5.83 -3.52
N SER A 59 2.02 5.22 -3.39
CA SER A 59 2.31 4.31 -2.28
C SER A 59 2.42 5.05 -0.96
N HIS A 60 3.11 6.17 -0.96
CA HIS A 60 3.18 7.06 0.19
C HIS A 60 1.79 7.51 0.65
N ALA A 61 0.86 7.77 -0.27
CA ALA A 61 -0.51 8.13 0.06
C ALA A 61 -1.24 7.04 0.87
N TYR A 62 -1.20 5.76 0.47
CA TYR A 62 -1.90 4.72 1.26
C TYR A 62 -1.19 4.37 2.57
N PHE A 63 0.13 4.51 2.67
CA PHE A 63 0.82 4.36 3.94
C PHE A 63 0.58 5.55 4.88
N ALA A 64 0.44 6.77 4.34
CA ALA A 64 0.00 7.91 5.11
C ALA A 64 -1.42 7.69 5.66
N ALA A 65 -2.33 7.12 4.86
CA ALA A 65 -3.66 6.74 5.33
C ALA A 65 -3.61 5.68 6.45
N ALA A 66 -2.74 4.66 6.33
CA ALA A 66 -2.54 3.66 7.38
C ALA A 66 -1.99 4.29 8.67
N LYS A 67 -0.99 5.18 8.57
CA LYS A 67 -0.45 5.94 9.70
C LYS A 67 -1.53 6.80 10.36
N ALA A 68 -2.31 7.53 9.57
CA ALA A 68 -3.40 8.38 10.07
C ALA A 68 -4.49 7.55 10.77
N LEU A 69 -4.84 6.38 10.23
CA LEU A 69 -5.76 5.44 10.85
C LEU A 69 -5.23 4.95 12.20
N LEU A 70 -3.96 4.56 12.29
CA LEU A 70 -3.33 4.15 13.54
C LEU A 70 -3.35 5.27 14.59
N THR A 71 -2.96 6.48 14.18
CA THR A 71 -3.02 7.67 15.04
C THR A 71 -4.43 7.93 15.54
N TYR A 72 -5.45 7.74 14.68
CA TYR A 72 -6.84 7.90 15.07
C TYR A 72 -7.29 6.81 16.06
N MET A 73 -6.91 5.55 15.85
CA MET A 73 -7.21 4.47 16.78
C MET A 73 -6.61 4.72 18.18
N ALA A 74 -5.51 5.46 18.28
CA ALA A 74 -4.91 5.85 19.56
C ALA A 74 -5.78 6.82 20.39
N THR A 75 -6.84 7.40 19.80
CA THR A 75 -7.82 8.24 20.51
C THR A 75 -9.16 7.50 20.76
N MET A 76 -9.32 6.31 20.20
CA MET A 76 -10.53 5.49 20.35
C MET A 76 -10.44 4.60 21.60
N PRO A 77 -11.39 4.65 22.55
CA PRO A 77 -11.32 3.84 23.78
C PRO A 77 -11.15 2.33 23.54
N SER A 78 -11.74 1.79 22.46
CA SER A 78 -11.67 0.36 22.13
C SER A 78 -10.32 -0.08 21.55
N ALA A 79 -9.56 0.84 20.94
CA ALA A 79 -8.32 0.54 20.23
C ALA A 79 -7.08 1.16 20.90
N GLU A 80 -7.26 2.14 21.79
CA GLU A 80 -6.21 3.02 22.31
C GLU A 80 -4.98 2.28 22.79
N ARG A 81 -5.15 1.27 23.65
CA ARG A 81 -4.02 0.50 24.21
C ARG A 81 -3.20 -0.19 23.13
N GLY A 82 -3.89 -0.87 22.20
CA GLY A 82 -3.25 -1.59 21.10
C GLY A 82 -2.58 -0.64 20.11
N ALA A 83 -3.23 0.49 19.81
CA ALA A 83 -2.70 1.50 18.90
C ALA A 83 -1.46 2.17 19.49
N LYS A 84 -1.49 2.58 20.76
CA LYS A 84 -0.34 3.20 21.43
C LYS A 84 0.85 2.24 21.56
N ALA A 85 0.59 0.96 21.84
CA ALA A 85 1.65 -0.05 21.84
C ALA A 85 2.30 -0.17 20.45
N LEU A 86 1.49 -0.32 19.40
CA LEU A 86 1.98 -0.43 18.04
C LEU A 86 2.72 0.84 17.56
N ILE A 87 2.23 2.03 17.93
CA ILE A 87 2.94 3.31 17.68
C ILE A 87 4.31 3.31 18.35
N SER A 88 4.41 2.88 19.61
CA SER A 88 5.68 2.81 20.33
C SER A 88 6.68 1.87 19.64
N ASP A 89 6.23 0.72 19.15
CA ASP A 89 7.08 -0.24 18.44
C ASP A 89 7.57 0.33 17.10
N ILE A 90 6.66 0.96 16.35
CA ILE A 90 6.96 1.65 15.09
C ILE A 90 7.96 2.80 15.32
N ASP A 91 7.78 3.62 16.35
CA ASP A 91 8.68 4.74 16.66
C ASP A 91 10.07 4.23 17.05
N ALA A 92 10.14 3.21 17.91
CA ALA A 92 11.40 2.58 18.27
C ALA A 92 12.13 2.00 17.04
N GLU A 93 11.40 1.42 16.09
CA GLU A 93 11.98 0.94 14.84
C GLU A 93 12.42 2.09 13.91
N MET A 94 11.61 3.15 13.76
CA MET A 94 11.97 4.32 12.96
C MET A 94 13.27 4.97 13.44
N VAL A 95 13.47 5.07 14.75
CA VAL A 95 14.72 5.59 15.33
C VAL A 95 15.87 4.62 15.05
N ARG A 96 15.71 3.33 15.34
CA ARG A 96 16.76 2.31 15.14
C ARG A 96 17.19 2.19 13.68
N SER A 97 16.28 2.37 12.73
CA SER A 97 16.55 2.29 11.30
C SER A 97 16.95 3.62 10.67
N GLY A 98 17.06 4.71 11.44
CA GLY A 98 17.35 6.07 10.93
C GLY A 98 16.22 6.69 10.08
N ALA A 99 15.05 6.04 9.98
CA ALA A 99 13.91 6.51 9.20
C ALA A 99 13.19 7.72 9.84
N SER A 100 13.52 8.03 11.10
CA SER A 100 13.13 9.30 11.74
C SER A 100 13.93 10.50 11.23
N TRP A 101 15.08 10.28 10.57
CA TRP A 101 15.97 11.32 10.06
C TRP A 101 15.97 11.39 8.53
N ILE A 102 16.08 10.24 7.86
CA ILE A 102 16.11 10.16 6.40
C ILE A 102 14.69 9.91 5.90
N LEU A 103 14.09 10.96 5.32
CA LEU A 103 12.74 10.92 4.75
C LEU A 103 12.80 10.78 3.23
N CYS A 104 12.04 9.82 2.68
CA CYS A 104 11.73 9.80 1.25
C CYS A 104 10.92 11.05 0.87
N GLN A 105 10.98 11.46 -0.40
CA GLN A 105 10.40 12.72 -0.91
C GLN A 105 8.96 12.95 -0.41
N TYR A 106 8.13 11.91 -0.46
CA TYR A 106 6.71 11.98 -0.13
C TYR A 106 6.38 11.56 1.31
N SER A 107 7.37 11.34 2.18
CA SER A 107 7.14 10.91 3.57
C SER A 107 6.54 12.00 4.46
N GLY A 108 6.72 13.27 4.09
CA GLY A 108 6.20 14.43 4.83
C GLY A 108 4.95 15.05 4.22
N GLU A 109 4.44 14.50 3.12
CA GLU A 109 3.31 15.08 2.40
C GLU A 109 1.97 14.83 3.12
N ALA A 110 1.06 15.79 3.00
CA ALA A 110 -0.30 15.68 3.49
C ALA A 110 -1.23 15.24 2.36
N PHE A 111 -1.80 14.04 2.48
CA PHE A 111 -2.73 13.48 1.52
C PHE A 111 -4.19 13.72 1.95
N SER A 112 -5.01 14.24 1.04
CA SER A 112 -6.42 14.46 1.27
C SER A 112 -7.24 13.20 1.01
N THR A 113 -8.13 12.82 1.93
CA THR A 113 -9.09 11.73 1.69
C THR A 113 -10.16 12.08 0.63
N GLY A 114 -10.17 13.32 0.12
CA GLY A 114 -11.10 13.79 -0.90
C GLY A 114 -10.66 13.51 -2.34
N ALA A 115 -9.43 13.02 -2.55
CA ALA A 115 -8.90 12.69 -3.87
C ALA A 115 -8.05 11.43 -3.78
N VAL A 116 -7.92 10.71 -4.90
CA VAL A 116 -7.03 9.55 -5.03
C VAL A 116 -5.75 10.00 -5.72
N VAL A 117 -4.61 9.57 -5.19
CA VAL A 117 -3.31 9.78 -5.84
C VAL A 117 -3.11 8.66 -6.86
N GLU A 118 -3.19 8.97 -8.14
CA GLU A 118 -2.96 7.97 -9.19
C GLU A 118 -1.46 7.75 -9.41
N PRO A 119 -1.03 6.54 -9.80
CA PRO A 119 0.35 6.35 -10.25
C PRO A 119 0.59 7.15 -11.53
N ARG A 120 1.83 7.56 -11.75
CA ARG A 120 2.22 8.31 -12.96
C ARG A 120 2.29 7.38 -14.17
N TRP A 121 1.13 7.03 -14.73
CA TRP A 121 1.00 6.01 -15.79
C TRP A 121 1.95 6.21 -16.98
N ARG A 122 2.20 7.47 -17.36
CA ARG A 122 3.11 7.80 -18.48
C ARG A 122 4.57 7.45 -18.17
N ASP A 123 4.96 7.53 -16.91
CA ASP A 123 6.35 7.32 -16.47
C ASP A 123 6.71 5.83 -16.38
N ILE A 124 5.70 4.95 -16.44
CA ILE A 124 5.91 3.50 -16.47
C ILE A 124 6.80 3.09 -17.63
N PHE A 125 6.66 3.72 -18.81
CA PHE A 125 7.49 3.40 -19.97
C PHE A 125 8.97 3.76 -19.79
N PHE A 126 9.28 4.65 -18.84
CA PHE A 126 10.64 5.10 -18.55
C PHE A 126 11.23 4.45 -17.29
N HIS A 127 10.40 3.78 -16.48
CA HIS A 127 10.84 3.05 -15.29
C HIS A 127 10.94 1.54 -15.58
N LEU A 128 12.14 1.08 -15.95
CA LEU A 128 12.40 -0.30 -16.39
C LEU A 128 11.86 -1.37 -15.44
N PRO A 129 12.00 -1.28 -14.10
CA PRO A 129 11.44 -2.28 -13.20
C PRO A 129 9.92 -2.40 -13.30
N SER A 130 9.21 -1.27 -13.37
CA SER A 130 7.75 -1.25 -13.51
C SER A 130 7.31 -1.80 -14.86
N LEU A 131 7.98 -1.39 -15.93
CA LEU A 131 7.69 -1.86 -17.28
C LEU A 131 7.87 -3.38 -17.40
N ALA A 132 8.96 -3.91 -16.84
CA ALA A 132 9.26 -5.34 -16.86
C ALA A 132 8.18 -6.17 -16.15
N VAL A 133 7.70 -5.73 -14.99
CA VAL A 133 6.62 -6.41 -14.25
C VAL A 133 5.30 -6.40 -15.04
N ILE A 134 4.95 -5.27 -15.65
CA ILE A 134 3.73 -5.17 -16.46
C ILE A 134 3.80 -6.07 -17.68
N LEU A 135 4.89 -6.00 -18.46
CA LEU A 135 5.10 -6.83 -19.64
C LEU A 135 5.14 -8.33 -19.27
N GLY A 136 5.82 -8.68 -18.18
CA GLY A 136 5.88 -10.04 -17.67
C GLY A 136 4.51 -10.57 -17.27
N THR A 137 3.69 -9.75 -16.60
CA THR A 137 2.33 -10.12 -16.20
C THR A 137 1.44 -10.30 -17.42
N VAL A 138 1.49 -9.39 -18.39
CA VAL A 138 0.72 -9.51 -19.65
C VAL A 138 1.13 -10.76 -20.42
N ALA A 139 2.43 -11.04 -20.54
CA ALA A 139 2.93 -12.24 -21.20
C ALA A 139 2.48 -13.52 -20.50
N ALA A 140 2.54 -13.56 -19.16
CA ALA A 140 2.09 -14.71 -18.37
C ALA A 140 0.59 -14.98 -18.53
N LEU A 141 -0.24 -13.92 -18.48
CA LEU A 141 -1.69 -14.04 -18.70
C LEU A 141 -2.01 -14.48 -20.14
N GLY A 142 -1.28 -13.96 -21.13
CA GLY A 142 -1.40 -14.38 -22.52
C GLY A 142 -1.05 -15.86 -22.72
N ALA A 143 0.05 -16.32 -22.12
CA ALA A 143 0.45 -17.74 -22.15
C ALA A 143 -0.57 -18.64 -21.46
N ALA A 144 -1.13 -18.22 -20.31
CA ALA A 144 -2.17 -18.94 -19.60
C ALA A 144 -3.48 -19.02 -20.41
N ALA A 145 -3.89 -17.92 -21.06
CA ALA A 145 -5.05 -17.92 -21.94
C ALA A 145 -4.85 -18.86 -23.15
N TRP A 146 -3.66 -18.82 -23.75
CA TRP A 146 -3.31 -19.71 -24.86
C TRP A 146 -3.31 -21.18 -24.45
N SER A 147 -2.81 -21.54 -23.26
CA SER A 147 -2.80 -22.93 -22.81
C SER A 147 -4.20 -23.47 -22.54
N ILE A 148 -5.13 -22.62 -22.08
CA ILE A 148 -6.53 -23.00 -21.83
C ILE A 148 -7.31 -23.15 -23.15
N ILE A 149 -7.14 -22.21 -24.09
CA ILE A 149 -7.93 -22.16 -25.32
C ILE A 149 -7.31 -23.02 -26.44
N GLY A 150 -5.99 -23.05 -26.52
CA GLY A 150 -5.20 -23.71 -27.56
C GLY A 150 -4.85 -25.17 -27.27
N ALA A 151 -5.16 -25.71 -26.08
CA ALA A 151 -5.01 -27.13 -25.81
C ALA A 151 -5.99 -27.93 -26.69
N PRO A 152 -5.50 -28.82 -27.59
CA PRO A 152 -6.38 -29.71 -28.33
C PRO A 152 -7.10 -30.60 -27.31
N ARG A 153 -8.44 -30.55 -27.27
CA ARG A 153 -9.22 -31.55 -26.55
C ARG A 153 -8.92 -32.90 -27.19
N SER A 154 -8.12 -33.73 -26.52
CA SER A 154 -8.02 -35.15 -26.86
C SER A 154 -9.43 -35.74 -26.73
N ARG A 155 -10.08 -36.00 -27.86
CA ARG A 155 -11.25 -36.89 -27.89
C ARG A 155 -10.72 -38.27 -27.54
N THR A 156 -10.87 -38.69 -26.29
CA THR A 156 -10.77 -40.10 -25.91
C THR A 156 -11.89 -40.83 -26.64
N ALA A 157 -11.49 -41.61 -27.65
CA ALA A 157 -12.30 -42.62 -28.31
C ALA A 157 -12.07 -43.97 -27.64
#